data_AF-A0A370KE93-F1
#
_entry.id   AF-A0A370KE93-F1
#
_cell.length_a   1.000
_cell.length_b   1.000
_cell.length_c   1.000
_cell.angle_alpha   90.00
_cell.angle_beta   90.00
_cell.angle_gamma   90.00
#
_symmetry.space_group_name_H-M   'P 1'
#
loop_
_entity.id
_entity.type
_entity.pdbx_description
1 polymer ?
#
loop_
_entity_poly.entity_id
_entity_poly.type
_entity_poly.pdbx_seq_one_letter_code
_entity_poly.pdbx_strand_id
1 'polypeptide(L)'
;METRAHHVLIGLFTMIVVTAALLFALWLAKSSSDRQFAYFQVVFNEAVMGLSQGSAVQYNGIKVGDVTQLKLDKQDPRKVLARIRLGADTPVRQDTHAKLALTGVTGLAIVQLSGGSPESPPLVGKNGELPVIVADPSPLSRILANGEDLVMNINDVLARASAVLSPENMDHLSRTLDHLDKATGAIADQRDDIRTLLRQLAEASKQANETLAQTQRLVQSTNGLVDNQARATLDSARNALASVERVTANIDRLVSDNRAAISGGMQGFNELGPAVRELRDAASSLRGISRRLDDNPAGFLLGRDRSREFVP
;
A
#
# COMPACT_ATOMS: atom_id res chain seq x y z
N MET A 1 -63.32 74.25 -13.33
CA MET A 1 -62.67 72.93 -13.20
C MET A 1 -62.52 72.37 -14.59
N GLU A 2 -61.38 72.58 -15.24
CA GLU A 2 -61.14 72.10 -16.60
C GLU A 2 -60.17 70.92 -16.58
N THR A 3 -60.70 69.75 -16.92
CA THR A 3 -59.96 68.48 -17.07
C THR A 3 -59.98 68.10 -18.55
N ARG A 4 -59.01 68.57 -19.33
CA ARG A 4 -58.78 68.02 -20.68
C ARG A 4 -57.30 67.77 -20.94
N ALA A 5 -57.06 66.60 -21.53
CA ALA A 5 -55.83 66.11 -22.14
C ALA A 5 -54.70 65.62 -21.21
N HIS A 6 -54.87 64.42 -20.64
CA HIS A 6 -53.73 63.60 -20.17
C HIS A 6 -53.42 62.39 -21.08
N HIS A 7 -54.17 62.17 -22.17
CA HIS A 7 -53.96 61.00 -23.05
C HIS A 7 -52.60 61.01 -23.77
N VAL A 8 -52.09 62.19 -24.14
CA VAL A 8 -50.74 62.33 -24.72
C VAL A 8 -49.66 61.98 -23.69
N LEU A 9 -49.85 62.39 -22.43
CA LEU A 9 -48.94 62.06 -21.33
C LEU A 9 -48.93 60.55 -21.03
N ILE A 10 -50.11 59.93 -21.03
CA ILE A 10 -50.28 58.47 -20.83
C ILE A 10 -49.65 57.69 -22.00
N GLY A 11 -49.84 58.15 -23.23
CA GLY A 11 -49.22 57.54 -24.42
C GLY A 11 -47.69 57.64 -24.38
N LEU A 12 -47.15 58.80 -24.03
CA LEU A 12 -45.71 59.01 -23.89
C LEU A 12 -45.12 58.15 -22.77
N PHE A 13 -45.78 58.08 -21.61
CA PHE A 13 -45.36 57.22 -20.50
C PHE A 13 -45.34 55.75 -20.91
N THR A 14 -46.39 55.27 -21.58
CA THR A 14 -46.46 53.89 -22.07
C THR A 14 -45.33 53.61 -23.07
N MET A 15 -45.04 54.55 -23.97
CA MET A 15 -43.96 54.40 -24.94
C MET A 15 -42.58 54.32 -24.27
N ILE A 16 -42.33 55.15 -23.25
CA ILE A 16 -41.09 55.11 -22.47
C ILE A 16 -40.96 53.78 -21.74
N VAL A 17 -42.03 53.30 -21.09
CA VAL A 17 -42.01 52.01 -20.37
C VAL A 17 -41.76 50.85 -21.31
N VAL A 18 -42.40 50.80 -22.48
CA VAL A 18 -42.17 49.75 -23.48
C VAL A 18 -40.73 49.79 -23.99
N THR A 19 -40.20 50.99 -24.26
CA THR A 19 -38.82 51.14 -24.73
C THR A 19 -37.82 50.72 -23.65
N ALA A 20 -38.03 51.12 -22.39
CA ALA A 20 -37.22 50.72 -21.26
C ALA A 20 -37.28 49.21 -21.01
N ALA A 21 -38.47 48.60 -21.11
CA ALA A 21 -38.64 47.15 -21.00
C ALA A 21 -37.90 46.40 -22.12
N LEU A 22 -37.92 46.92 -23.35
CA LEU A 22 -37.22 46.34 -24.49
C LEU A 22 -35.70 46.45 -24.34
N LEU A 23 -35.20 47.62 -23.91
CA LEU A 23 -33.77 47.81 -23.59
C LEU A 23 -33.32 46.91 -22.43
N PHE A 24 -34.14 46.78 -21.39
CA PHE A 24 -33.86 45.89 -20.26
C PHE A 24 -33.84 44.42 -20.69
N ALA A 25 -34.77 43.98 -21.55
CA ALA A 25 -34.79 42.64 -22.09
C ALA A 25 -33.55 42.34 -22.96
N LEU A 26 -33.14 43.29 -23.81
CA LEU A 26 -31.92 43.16 -24.62
C LEU A 26 -30.66 43.14 -23.75
N TRP A 27 -30.60 43.98 -22.72
CA TRP A 27 -29.51 44.01 -21.76
C TRP A 27 -29.39 42.70 -20.98
N LEU A 28 -30.52 42.14 -20.53
CA LEU A 28 -30.57 40.86 -19.82
C LEU A 28 -30.16 39.69 -20.73
N ALA A 29 -30.63 39.69 -21.98
CA ALA A 29 -30.24 38.69 -22.98
C ALA A 29 -28.74 38.71 -23.25
N LYS A 30 -28.14 39.90 -23.42
CA LYS A 30 -26.69 40.07 -23.62
C LYS A 30 -25.89 39.63 -22.39
N SER A 31 -26.34 39.99 -21.18
CA SER A 31 -25.68 39.62 -19.92
C SER A 31 -25.56 38.10 -19.72
N SER A 32 -26.57 37.33 -20.17
CA SER A 32 -26.52 35.86 -20.11
C SER A 32 -25.52 35.21 -21.08
N SER A 33 -25.10 35.94 -22.13
CA SER A 33 -24.27 35.43 -23.22
C SER A 33 -22.76 35.61 -22.98
N ASP A 34 -22.34 36.36 -21.97
CA ASP A 34 -20.95 36.77 -21.76
C ASP A 34 -20.08 35.76 -20.97
N ARG A 35 -20.66 34.62 -20.54
CA ARG A 35 -19.84 33.48 -20.15
C ARG A 35 -19.24 32.88 -21.42
N GLN A 36 -18.00 33.24 -21.74
CA GLN A 36 -17.22 32.54 -22.75
C GLN A 36 -17.14 31.07 -22.33
N PHE A 37 -17.75 30.21 -23.13
CA PHE A 37 -17.70 28.78 -22.94
C PHE A 37 -16.82 28.14 -24.00
N ALA A 38 -16.00 27.18 -23.60
CA ALA A 38 -15.25 26.33 -24.50
C ALA A 38 -16.00 25.01 -24.71
N TYR A 39 -16.05 24.55 -25.96
CA TYR A 39 -16.72 23.30 -26.33
C TYR A 39 -15.68 22.21 -26.59
N PHE A 40 -15.93 21.02 -26.06
CA PHE A 40 -15.09 19.85 -26.25
C PHE A 40 -15.95 18.64 -26.62
N GLN A 41 -15.32 17.66 -27.26
CA GLN A 41 -15.96 16.39 -27.57
C GLN A 41 -15.31 15.27 -26.76
N VAL A 42 -16.09 14.58 -25.95
CA VAL A 42 -15.66 13.40 -25.21
C VAL A 42 -16.09 12.16 -25.96
N VAL A 43 -15.16 11.24 -26.19
CA VAL A 43 -15.42 9.96 -26.88
C VAL A 43 -15.41 8.84 -25.85
N PHE A 44 -16.56 8.22 -25.63
CA PHE A 44 -16.70 7.03 -24.81
C PHE A 44 -16.69 5.79 -25.70
N ASN A 45 -15.81 4.83 -25.40
CA ASN A 45 -15.71 3.55 -26.11
C ASN A 45 -16.59 2.45 -25.48
N GLU A 46 -17.53 2.85 -24.62
CA GLU A 46 -18.40 1.96 -23.84
C GLU A 46 -19.78 2.60 -23.65
N ALA A 47 -20.73 1.84 -23.11
CA ALA A 47 -22.07 2.32 -22.84
C ALA A 47 -22.05 3.42 -21.76
N VAL A 48 -22.65 4.58 -22.07
CA VAL A 48 -22.77 5.71 -21.14
C VAL A 48 -24.05 5.66 -20.32
N MET A 49 -24.24 4.59 -19.55
CA MET A 49 -25.43 4.41 -18.72
C MET A 49 -25.61 5.57 -17.74
N GLY A 50 -26.81 6.15 -17.69
CA GLY A 50 -27.14 7.25 -16.78
C GLY A 50 -26.66 8.63 -17.22
N LEU A 51 -25.94 8.74 -18.34
CA LEU A 51 -25.50 10.02 -18.90
C LEU A 51 -26.60 10.60 -19.79
N SER A 52 -26.96 11.86 -19.57
CA SER A 52 -27.97 12.55 -20.36
C SER A 52 -27.54 13.97 -20.72
N GLN A 53 -28.27 14.61 -21.63
CA GLN A 53 -28.10 16.03 -21.89
C GLN A 53 -28.43 16.82 -20.61
N GLY A 54 -27.53 17.72 -20.21
CA GLY A 54 -27.59 18.46 -18.96
C GLY A 54 -26.83 17.81 -17.80
N SER A 55 -26.30 16.58 -17.96
CA SER A 55 -25.42 15.97 -16.96
C SER A 55 -24.25 16.90 -16.64
N ALA A 56 -23.90 16.99 -15.36
CA ALA A 56 -22.80 17.83 -14.92
C ALA A 56 -21.46 17.32 -15.44
N VAL A 57 -20.57 18.25 -15.76
CA VAL A 57 -19.15 17.96 -16.02
C VAL A 57 -18.35 18.54 -14.88
N GLN A 58 -17.55 17.68 -14.24
CA GLN A 58 -16.72 18.04 -13.11
C GLN A 58 -15.25 17.90 -13.47
N TYR A 59 -14.41 18.79 -12.99
CA TYR A 59 -12.96 18.69 -13.08
C TYR A 59 -12.43 18.49 -11.66
N ASN A 60 -11.78 17.36 -11.39
CA ASN A 60 -11.29 16.99 -10.05
C ASN A 60 -12.36 17.19 -8.94
N GLY A 61 -13.64 16.92 -9.24
CA GLY A 61 -14.77 17.04 -8.30
C GLY A 61 -15.47 18.40 -8.27
N ILE A 62 -14.97 19.41 -9.00
CA ILE A 62 -15.61 20.74 -9.08
C ILE A 62 -16.42 20.84 -10.36
N LYS A 63 -17.69 21.25 -10.27
CA LYS A 63 -18.53 21.47 -11.46
C LYS A 63 -17.98 22.62 -12.31
N VAL A 64 -17.57 22.30 -13.53
CA VAL A 64 -16.98 23.24 -14.51
C VAL A 64 -17.84 23.41 -15.77
N GLY A 65 -18.87 22.57 -15.94
CA GLY A 65 -19.67 22.57 -17.15
C GLY A 65 -20.84 21.59 -17.15
N ASP A 66 -21.36 21.37 -18.35
CA ASP A 66 -22.50 20.50 -18.63
C ASP A 66 -22.39 19.79 -19.99
N VAL A 67 -23.06 18.63 -20.11
CA VAL A 67 -23.19 17.89 -21.36
C VAL A 67 -24.28 18.54 -22.22
N THR A 68 -23.91 19.08 -23.36
CA THR A 68 -24.83 19.78 -24.27
C THR A 68 -25.50 18.87 -25.29
N GLN A 69 -24.85 17.76 -25.67
CA GLN A 69 -25.37 16.84 -26.67
C GLN A 69 -24.75 15.45 -26.52
N LEU A 70 -25.54 14.41 -26.78
CA LEU A 70 -25.10 13.02 -26.90
C LEU A 70 -25.49 12.48 -28.28
N LYS A 71 -24.53 11.86 -28.97
CA LYS A 71 -24.73 11.23 -30.28
C LYS A 71 -23.92 9.94 -30.35
N LEU A 72 -24.38 9.00 -31.16
CA LEU A 72 -23.55 7.87 -31.58
C LEU A 72 -22.62 8.32 -32.70
N ASP A 73 -21.41 7.79 -32.71
CA ASP A 73 -20.50 7.99 -33.83
C ASP A 73 -21.07 7.34 -35.10
N LYS A 74 -20.97 8.04 -36.24
CA LYS A 74 -21.55 7.58 -37.51
C LYS A 74 -20.78 6.42 -38.14
N GLN A 75 -19.48 6.31 -37.84
CA GLN A 75 -18.58 5.29 -38.40
C GLN A 75 -18.52 4.07 -37.48
N ASP A 76 -18.57 4.27 -36.16
CA ASP A 76 -18.62 3.19 -35.17
C ASP A 76 -19.74 3.43 -34.12
N PRO A 77 -20.94 2.87 -34.30
CA PRO A 77 -22.06 3.05 -33.38
C PRO A 77 -21.81 2.57 -31.94
N ARG A 78 -20.73 1.83 -31.67
CA ARG A 78 -20.33 1.45 -30.31
C ARG A 78 -19.71 2.61 -29.54
N LYS A 79 -19.29 3.68 -30.22
CA LYS A 79 -18.72 4.88 -29.62
C LYS A 79 -19.79 5.94 -29.42
N VAL A 80 -19.79 6.53 -28.22
CA VAL A 80 -20.69 7.62 -27.87
C VAL A 80 -19.90 8.92 -27.82
N LEU A 81 -20.37 9.90 -28.59
CA LEU A 81 -19.84 11.25 -28.68
C LEU A 81 -20.65 12.16 -27.77
N ALA A 82 -20.05 12.62 -26.67
CA ALA A 82 -20.64 13.59 -25.77
C ALA A 82 -20.02 14.96 -26.01
N ARG A 83 -20.82 15.93 -26.43
CA ARG A 83 -20.37 17.33 -26.51
C ARG A 83 -20.55 17.99 -25.17
N ILE A 84 -19.46 18.44 -24.58
CA ILE A 84 -19.45 19.16 -23.31
C ILE A 84 -19.15 20.63 -23.53
N ARG A 85 -19.68 21.45 -22.64
CA ARG A 85 -19.42 22.89 -22.59
C ARG A 85 -18.85 23.23 -21.22
N LEU A 86 -17.67 23.83 -21.22
CA LEU A 86 -16.89 24.18 -20.03
C LEU A 86 -16.71 25.69 -19.93
N GLY A 87 -16.52 26.22 -18.72
CA GLY A 87 -16.08 27.61 -18.55
C GLY A 87 -14.74 27.86 -19.25
N ALA A 88 -14.54 29.03 -19.87
CA ALA A 88 -13.31 29.37 -20.61
C ALA A 88 -12.04 29.35 -19.74
N ASP A 89 -12.18 29.45 -18.43
CA ASP A 89 -11.11 29.37 -17.42
C ASP A 89 -10.71 27.93 -17.07
N THR A 90 -11.40 26.92 -17.59
CA THR A 90 -11.12 25.51 -17.27
C THR A 90 -9.80 25.06 -17.92
N PRO A 91 -8.79 24.63 -17.14
CA PRO A 91 -7.47 24.30 -17.66
C PRO A 91 -7.41 22.90 -18.30
N VAL A 92 -8.07 22.72 -19.44
CA VAL A 92 -8.04 21.46 -20.20
C VAL A 92 -6.76 21.36 -21.05
N ARG A 93 -6.01 20.28 -20.87
CA ARG A 93 -4.72 20.03 -21.52
C ARG A 93 -4.72 18.67 -22.22
N GLN A 94 -3.64 18.38 -22.97
CA GLN A 94 -3.57 17.16 -23.77
C GLN A 94 -3.59 15.85 -22.95
N ASP A 95 -3.15 15.93 -21.70
CA ASP A 95 -3.18 14.85 -20.71
C ASP A 95 -4.47 14.86 -19.86
N THR A 96 -5.48 15.64 -20.24
CA THR A 96 -6.78 15.58 -19.58
C THR A 96 -7.50 14.31 -20.01
N HIS A 97 -7.89 13.50 -19.03
CA HIS A 97 -8.67 12.28 -19.22
C HIS A 97 -10.10 12.48 -18.71
N ALA A 98 -11.06 11.96 -19.46
CA ALA A 98 -12.46 11.91 -19.03
C ALA A 98 -12.80 10.51 -18.47
N LYS A 99 -13.66 10.47 -17.46
CA LYS A 99 -14.22 9.25 -16.89
C LYS A 99 -15.71 9.43 -16.70
N LEU A 100 -16.48 8.37 -16.94
CA LEU A 100 -17.87 8.32 -16.54
C LEU A 100 -17.94 7.96 -15.05
N ALA A 101 -18.61 8.79 -14.24
CA ALA A 101 -18.80 8.53 -12.82
C ALA A 101 -20.28 8.55 -12.47
N LEU A 102 -20.72 7.60 -11.65
CA LEU A 102 -22.09 7.56 -11.13
C LEU A 102 -22.20 8.43 -9.88
N THR A 103 -23.24 9.25 -9.83
CA THR A 103 -23.57 10.12 -8.71
C THR A 103 -24.78 9.58 -7.98
N GLY A 104 -24.55 9.07 -6.76
CA GLY A 104 -25.60 8.52 -5.91
C GLY A 104 -26.10 7.14 -6.35
N VAL A 105 -27.14 6.66 -5.67
CA VAL A 105 -27.71 5.31 -5.86
C VAL A 105 -28.74 5.28 -7.01
N THR A 106 -29.17 6.44 -7.50
CA THR A 106 -30.19 6.57 -8.57
C THR A 106 -29.64 6.29 -9.97
N GLY A 107 -28.34 6.03 -10.12
CA GLY A 107 -27.73 5.68 -11.40
C GLY A 107 -27.52 6.87 -12.35
N LEU A 108 -27.62 8.11 -11.87
CA LEU A 108 -27.29 9.29 -12.66
C LEU A 108 -25.79 9.37 -12.89
N ALA A 109 -25.35 9.61 -14.13
CA ALA A 109 -23.94 9.71 -14.46
C ALA A 109 -23.52 11.15 -14.78
N ILE A 110 -22.27 11.44 -14.44
CA ILE A 110 -21.57 12.69 -14.73
C ILE A 110 -20.28 12.40 -15.49
N VAL A 111 -19.77 13.40 -16.19
CA VAL A 111 -18.44 13.34 -16.80
C VAL A 111 -17.44 13.94 -15.81
N GLN A 112 -16.44 13.15 -15.42
CA GLN A 112 -15.37 13.60 -14.56
C GLN A 112 -14.07 13.74 -15.37
N LEU A 113 -13.54 14.95 -15.41
CA LEU A 113 -12.26 15.30 -16.00
C LEU A 113 -11.18 15.24 -14.91
N SER A 114 -10.01 14.73 -15.27
CA SER A 114 -8.83 14.64 -14.41
C SER A 114 -7.56 14.81 -15.23
N GLY A 115 -6.43 15.09 -14.58
CA GLY A 115 -5.15 15.41 -15.23
C GLY A 115 -4.93 16.91 -15.38
N GLY A 116 -4.19 17.32 -16.42
CA GLY A 116 -3.91 18.72 -16.69
C GLY A 116 -2.63 19.22 -16.03
N SER A 117 -1.55 18.43 -16.10
CA SER A 117 -0.23 18.80 -15.62
C SER A 117 0.19 20.17 -16.19
N PRO A 118 0.77 21.09 -15.38
CA PRO A 118 1.12 22.44 -15.83
C PRO A 118 2.02 22.49 -17.07
N GLU A 119 2.91 21.49 -17.19
CA GLU A 119 3.87 21.26 -18.28
C GLU A 119 3.20 20.86 -19.61
N SER A 120 1.98 20.31 -19.55
CA SER A 120 1.28 19.74 -20.71
C SER A 120 0.66 20.85 -21.58
N PRO A 121 0.80 20.81 -22.92
CA PRO A 121 0.20 21.83 -23.77
C PRO A 121 -1.33 21.90 -23.65
N PRO A 122 -1.95 23.07 -23.88
CA PRO A 122 -3.41 23.20 -23.96
C PRO A 122 -4.00 22.26 -25.02
N LEU A 123 -5.18 21.69 -24.72
CA LEU A 123 -5.88 20.85 -25.68
C LEU A 123 -6.59 21.74 -26.71
N VAL A 124 -6.06 21.73 -27.94
CA VAL A 124 -6.62 22.48 -29.07
C VAL A 124 -7.18 21.54 -30.13
N GLY A 125 -8.29 21.95 -30.74
CA GLY A 125 -8.88 21.26 -31.87
C GLY A 125 -7.98 21.33 -33.10
N LYS A 126 -7.99 20.28 -33.92
CA LYS A 126 -7.27 20.25 -35.19
C LYS A 126 -8.20 20.69 -36.31
N ASN A 127 -7.72 21.52 -37.24
CA ASN A 127 -8.43 21.87 -38.48
C ASN A 127 -9.86 22.41 -38.30
N GLY A 128 -10.13 23.14 -37.21
CA GLY A 128 -11.46 23.69 -36.92
C GLY A 128 -12.45 22.70 -36.30
N GLU A 129 -12.03 21.46 -36.04
CA GLU A 129 -12.80 20.50 -35.26
C GLU A 129 -12.72 20.79 -33.76
N LEU A 130 -13.69 20.28 -33.00
CA LEU A 130 -13.67 20.39 -31.54
C LEU A 130 -12.49 19.59 -30.96
N PRO A 131 -11.80 20.11 -29.93
CA PRO A 131 -10.80 19.32 -29.23
C PRO A 131 -11.43 18.07 -28.61
N VAL A 132 -10.75 16.95 -28.77
CA VAL A 132 -11.27 15.62 -28.41
C VAL A 132 -10.58 15.10 -27.16
N ILE A 133 -11.38 14.65 -26.19
CA ILE A 133 -10.94 13.97 -24.98
C ILE A 133 -11.39 12.51 -25.10
N VAL A 134 -10.46 11.57 -24.96
CA VAL A 134 -10.81 10.13 -24.93
C VAL A 134 -11.16 9.76 -23.50
N ALA A 135 -12.31 9.10 -23.32
CA ALA A 135 -12.71 8.64 -22.00
C ALA A 135 -12.05 7.30 -21.65
N ASP A 136 -11.56 7.21 -20.41
CA ASP A 136 -11.09 5.95 -19.85
C ASP A 136 -12.28 5.05 -19.49
N PRO A 137 -12.12 3.71 -19.55
CA PRO A 137 -13.17 2.78 -19.15
C PRO A 137 -13.57 2.97 -17.68
N SER A 138 -14.88 2.98 -17.43
CA SER A 138 -15.44 3.13 -16.09
C SER A 138 -14.98 1.99 -15.16
N PRO A 139 -14.79 2.24 -13.85
CA PRO A 139 -14.41 1.19 -12.91
C PRO A 139 -15.39 0.00 -12.90
N LEU A 140 -16.68 0.29 -13.06
CA LEU A 140 -17.72 -0.74 -13.14
C LEU A 140 -17.58 -1.57 -14.42
N SER A 141 -17.38 -0.93 -15.56
CA SER A 141 -17.13 -1.63 -16.84
C SER A 141 -15.91 -2.52 -16.76
N ARG A 142 -14.83 -2.07 -16.10
CA ARG A 142 -13.62 -2.88 -15.89
C ARG A 142 -13.89 -4.11 -15.05
N ILE A 143 -14.73 -4.02 -14.01
CA ILE A 143 -15.11 -5.18 -13.20
C ILE A 143 -15.93 -6.17 -14.02
N LEU A 144 -16.91 -5.68 -14.80
CA LEU A 144 -17.73 -6.55 -15.65
C LEU A 144 -16.90 -7.22 -16.75
N ALA A 145 -15.99 -6.47 -17.39
CA ALA A 145 -15.12 -7.00 -18.42
C ALA A 145 -14.07 -7.99 -17.87
N ASN A 146 -13.55 -7.73 -16.67
CA ASN A 146 -12.54 -8.59 -16.03
C ASN A 146 -13.17 -9.63 -15.10
N GLY A 147 -14.49 -9.83 -15.13
CA GLY A 147 -15.20 -10.77 -14.27
C GLY A 147 -14.71 -12.21 -14.45
N GLU A 148 -14.39 -12.59 -15.70
CA GLU A 148 -13.84 -13.92 -16.03
C GLU A 148 -12.46 -14.12 -15.40
N ASP A 149 -11.59 -13.10 -15.47
CA ASP A 149 -10.26 -13.14 -14.84
C ASP A 149 -10.35 -13.19 -13.31
N LEU A 150 -11.32 -12.49 -12.71
CA LEU A 150 -11.56 -12.56 -11.26
C LEU A 150 -11.98 -13.97 -10.83
N VAL A 151 -12.85 -14.63 -11.58
CA VAL A 151 -13.26 -16.02 -11.32
C VAL A 151 -12.07 -16.97 -11.45
N MET A 152 -11.23 -16.81 -12.49
CA MET A 152 -10.02 -17.62 -12.67
C MET A 152 -9.03 -17.43 -11.51
N ASN A 153 -8.79 -16.19 -11.08
CA ASN A 153 -7.90 -15.89 -9.97
C ASN A 153 -8.43 -16.44 -8.63
N ILE A 154 -9.74 -16.39 -8.40
CA ILE A 154 -10.37 -17.00 -7.21
C ILE A 154 -10.18 -18.51 -7.23
N ASN A 155 -10.37 -19.16 -8.39
CA ASN A 155 -10.15 -20.59 -8.53
C ASN A 155 -8.69 -20.99 -8.27
N ASP A 156 -7.70 -20.21 -8.73
CA ASP A 156 -6.28 -20.48 -8.45
C ASP A 156 -5.96 -20.31 -6.95
N VAL A 157 -6.49 -19.27 -6.30
CA VAL A 157 -6.33 -19.08 -4.85
C VAL A 157 -6.97 -20.23 -4.07
N LEU A 158 -8.17 -20.66 -4.45
CA LEU A 158 -8.85 -21.78 -3.82
C LEU A 158 -8.11 -23.10 -4.04
N ALA A 159 -7.58 -23.34 -5.23
CA ALA A 159 -6.77 -24.52 -5.53
C ALA A 159 -5.49 -24.56 -4.69
N ARG A 160 -4.79 -23.42 -4.56
CA ARG A 160 -3.60 -23.30 -3.70
C ARG A 160 -3.93 -23.47 -2.22
N ALA A 161 -5.03 -22.88 -1.75
CA ALA A 161 -5.49 -23.05 -0.38
C ALA A 161 -5.85 -24.51 -0.09
N SER A 162 -6.53 -25.19 -1.01
CA SER A 162 -6.84 -26.61 -0.90
C SER A 162 -5.59 -27.49 -0.94
N ALA A 163 -4.55 -27.10 -1.69
CA ALA A 163 -3.27 -27.83 -1.71
C ALA A 163 -2.53 -27.71 -0.37
N VAL A 164 -2.56 -26.53 0.27
CA VAL A 164 -1.99 -26.32 1.61
C VAL A 164 -2.80 -27.04 2.69
N LEU A 165 -4.12 -27.06 2.56
CA LEU A 165 -5.04 -27.78 3.47
C LEU A 165 -5.28 -29.24 3.04
N SER A 166 -4.38 -29.79 2.22
CA SER A 166 -4.47 -31.19 1.83
C SER A 166 -4.31 -32.10 3.06
N PRO A 167 -4.95 -33.28 3.06
CA PRO A 167 -4.82 -34.25 4.15
C PRO A 167 -3.37 -34.54 4.50
N GLU A 168 -2.50 -34.63 3.49
CA GLU A 168 -1.07 -34.87 3.66
C GLU A 168 -0.39 -33.73 4.43
N ASN A 169 -0.67 -32.47 4.07
CA ASN A 169 -0.10 -31.31 4.74
C ASN A 169 -0.66 -31.12 6.16
N MET A 170 -1.94 -31.42 6.37
CA MET A 170 -2.54 -31.46 7.70
C MET A 170 -1.89 -32.52 8.60
N ASP A 171 -1.56 -33.69 8.06
CA ASP A 171 -0.84 -34.75 8.79
C ASP A 171 0.60 -34.35 9.11
N HIS A 172 1.29 -33.66 8.20
CA HIS A 172 2.63 -33.11 8.46
C HIS A 172 2.59 -32.00 9.53
N LEU A 173 1.60 -31.12 9.48
CA LEU A 173 1.43 -30.05 10.46
C LEU A 173 1.09 -30.62 11.85
N SER A 174 0.16 -31.58 11.90
CA SER A 174 -0.23 -32.27 13.13
C SER A 174 0.96 -32.97 13.80
N ARG A 175 1.76 -33.72 13.03
CA ARG A 175 2.99 -34.35 13.55
C ARG A 175 4.03 -33.36 14.03
N THR A 176 4.17 -32.22 13.34
CA THR A 176 5.11 -31.17 13.76
C THR A 176 4.65 -30.55 15.08
N LEU A 177 3.36 -30.28 15.23
CA LEU A 177 2.80 -29.75 16.47
C LEU A 177 2.93 -30.76 17.63
N ASP A 178 2.69 -32.04 17.39
CA ASP A 178 2.89 -33.11 18.38
C ASP A 178 4.36 -33.23 18.83
N HIS A 179 5.31 -33.15 17.89
CA HIS A 179 6.73 -33.14 18.22
C HIS A 179 7.15 -31.89 19.00
N LEU A 180 6.61 -30.72 18.66
CA LEU A 180 6.87 -29.48 19.38
C LEU A 180 6.29 -29.52 20.80
N ASP A 181 5.09 -30.07 20.97
CA ASP A 181 4.46 -30.24 22.29
C ASP A 181 5.29 -31.18 23.18
N LYS A 182 5.70 -32.34 22.65
CA LYS A 182 6.57 -33.29 23.36
C LYS A 182 7.93 -32.70 23.72
N ALA A 183 8.57 -31.99 22.79
CA ALA A 183 9.85 -31.35 23.05
C ALA A 183 9.73 -30.25 24.13
N THR A 184 8.66 -29.45 24.05
CA THR A 184 8.40 -28.38 25.02
C THR A 184 8.05 -28.95 26.39
N GLY A 185 7.28 -30.04 26.45
CA GLY A 185 6.96 -30.77 27.67
C GLY A 185 8.20 -31.35 28.35
N ALA A 186 9.07 -32.04 27.59
CA ALA A 186 10.31 -32.59 28.13
C ALA A 186 11.24 -31.50 28.71
N ILE A 187 11.32 -30.33 28.05
CA ILE A 187 12.09 -29.18 28.55
C ILE A 187 11.42 -28.57 29.80
N ALA A 188 10.10 -28.51 29.85
CA ALA A 188 9.35 -28.00 31.00
C ALA A 188 9.54 -28.90 32.23
N ASP A 189 9.48 -30.21 32.06
CA ASP A 189 9.66 -31.20 33.13
C ASP A 189 11.08 -31.19 33.70
N GLN A 190 12.09 -30.91 32.87
CA GLN A 190 13.50 -30.84 33.28
C GLN A 190 13.90 -29.49 33.91
N ARG A 191 13.00 -28.51 34.01
CA ARG A 191 13.34 -27.16 34.54
C ARG A 191 13.89 -27.20 35.95
N ASP A 192 13.33 -28.04 36.82
CA ASP A 192 13.75 -28.08 38.23
C ASP A 192 15.07 -28.83 38.41
N ASP A 193 15.35 -29.82 37.58
CA ASP A 193 16.65 -30.50 37.51
C ASP A 193 17.74 -29.53 37.02
N ILE A 194 17.46 -28.77 35.96
CA ILE A 194 18.38 -27.74 35.43
C ILE A 194 18.66 -26.67 36.50
N ARG A 195 17.63 -26.17 37.20
CA ARG A 195 17.82 -25.22 38.31
C ARG A 195 18.68 -25.81 39.43
N THR A 196 18.48 -27.08 39.76
CA THR A 196 19.24 -27.77 40.81
C THR A 196 20.70 -27.93 40.43
N LEU A 197 20.97 -28.36 39.19
CA LEU A 197 22.33 -28.46 38.63
C LEU A 197 23.04 -27.11 38.64
N LEU A 198 22.37 -26.03 38.25
CA LEU A 198 22.95 -24.69 38.25
C LEU A 198 23.31 -24.21 39.66
N ARG A 199 22.46 -24.48 40.66
CA ARG A 199 22.77 -24.17 42.06
C ARG A 199 23.98 -24.96 42.58
N GLN A 200 24.04 -26.26 42.27
CA GLN A 200 25.16 -27.12 42.66
C GLN A 200 26.47 -26.66 42.01
N LEU A 201 26.42 -26.27 40.73
CA LEU A 201 27.58 -25.74 40.02
C LEU A 201 28.07 -24.41 40.62
N ALA A 202 27.15 -23.51 40.97
CA ALA A 202 27.50 -22.24 41.61
C ALA A 202 28.20 -22.46 42.96
N GLU A 203 27.69 -23.39 43.79
CA GLU A 203 28.28 -23.72 45.08
C GLU A 203 29.66 -24.39 44.92
N ALA A 204 29.79 -25.34 43.99
CA ALA A 204 31.07 -25.99 43.68
C ALA A 204 32.12 -24.97 43.20
N SER A 205 31.72 -24.02 42.35
CA SER A 205 32.60 -22.96 41.87
C SER A 205 33.07 -22.04 43.00
N LYS A 206 32.18 -21.73 43.96
CA LYS A 206 32.52 -20.91 45.13
C LYS A 206 33.55 -21.63 46.01
N GLN A 207 33.32 -22.90 46.34
CA GLN A 207 34.25 -23.70 47.15
C GLN A 207 35.62 -23.87 46.47
N ALA A 208 35.62 -24.07 45.14
CA ALA A 208 36.86 -24.14 44.37
C ALA A 208 37.65 -22.81 44.39
N ASN A 209 36.96 -21.67 44.29
CA ASN A 209 37.59 -20.35 44.42
C ASN A 209 38.18 -20.11 45.82
N GLU A 210 37.46 -20.48 46.89
CA GLU A 210 37.96 -20.38 48.27
C GLU A 210 39.20 -21.27 48.50
N THR A 211 39.15 -22.50 47.99
CA THR A 211 40.26 -23.46 48.06
C THR A 211 41.48 -22.91 47.33
N LEU A 212 41.30 -22.41 46.10
CA LEU A 212 42.39 -21.83 45.32
C LEU A 212 43.02 -20.63 46.02
N ALA A 213 42.21 -19.76 46.64
CA ALA A 213 42.69 -18.61 47.41
C ALA A 213 43.48 -19.03 48.67
N GLN A 214 43.09 -20.13 49.33
CA GLN A 214 43.84 -20.70 50.45
C GLN A 214 45.17 -21.32 49.97
N THR A 215 45.15 -22.07 48.87
CA THR A 215 46.37 -22.67 48.30
C THR A 215 47.35 -21.61 47.82
N GLN A 216 46.87 -20.51 47.23
CA GLN A 216 47.73 -19.38 46.84
C GLN A 216 48.43 -18.74 48.05
N ARG A 217 47.71 -18.54 49.16
CA ARG A 217 48.30 -18.04 50.41
C ARG A 217 49.34 -19.00 50.98
N LEU A 218 49.08 -20.31 50.94
CA LEU A 218 50.03 -21.33 51.37
C LEU A 218 51.32 -21.30 50.53
N VAL A 219 51.17 -21.26 49.21
CA VAL A 219 52.30 -21.17 48.26
C VAL A 219 53.10 -19.88 48.42
N GLN A 220 52.45 -18.76 48.73
CA GLN A 220 53.14 -17.49 49.03
C GLN A 220 53.89 -17.52 50.37
N SER A 221 53.35 -18.24 51.37
CA SER A 221 53.97 -18.37 52.69
C SER A 221 55.15 -19.36 52.73
N THR A 222 55.24 -20.26 51.74
CA THR A 222 56.34 -21.24 51.62
C THR A 222 57.40 -20.70 50.63
N ASN A 223 58.46 -20.13 51.18
CA ASN A 223 59.50 -19.38 50.46
C ASN A 223 60.50 -20.27 49.68
N GLY A 224 60.02 -21.22 48.85
CA GLY A 224 60.86 -21.87 47.83
C GLY A 224 60.82 -23.40 47.68
N LEU A 225 59.88 -24.13 48.30
CA LEU A 225 59.79 -25.60 48.16
C LEU A 225 58.54 -26.08 47.40
N VAL A 226 58.05 -25.28 46.46
CA VAL A 226 56.89 -25.64 45.63
C VAL A 226 57.39 -26.12 44.26
N ASP A 227 57.25 -27.42 44.01
CA ASP A 227 57.64 -28.09 42.78
C ASP A 227 56.90 -27.51 41.54
N ASN A 228 57.53 -27.58 40.37
CA ASN A 228 56.97 -27.06 39.10
C ASN A 228 55.59 -27.67 38.78
N GLN A 229 55.36 -28.89 39.25
CA GLN A 229 54.10 -29.62 39.07
C GLN A 229 52.92 -29.00 39.85
N ALA A 230 53.19 -28.42 41.03
CA ALA A 230 52.17 -27.71 41.81
C ALA A 230 51.76 -26.38 41.15
N ARG A 231 52.72 -25.67 40.53
CA ARG A 231 52.43 -24.45 39.75
C ARG A 231 51.57 -24.76 38.51
N ALA A 232 51.94 -25.79 37.75
CA ALA A 232 51.16 -26.22 36.57
C ALA A 232 49.73 -26.65 36.94
N THR A 233 49.55 -27.28 38.09
CA THR A 233 48.23 -27.67 38.61
C THR A 233 47.39 -26.46 39.00
N LEU A 234 47.98 -25.45 39.64
CA LEU A 234 47.30 -24.19 39.99
C LEU A 234 46.88 -23.40 38.76
N ASP A 235 47.72 -23.36 37.73
CA ASP A 235 47.38 -22.68 36.48
C ASP A 235 46.29 -23.41 35.70
N SER A 236 46.30 -24.74 35.71
CA SER A 236 45.21 -25.56 35.15
C SER A 236 43.89 -25.35 35.89
N ALA A 237 43.92 -25.26 37.22
CA ALA A 237 42.75 -24.98 38.05
C ALA A 237 42.18 -23.57 37.78
N ARG A 238 43.05 -22.56 37.61
CA ARG A 238 42.65 -21.20 37.21
C ARG A 238 41.95 -21.19 35.85
N ASN A 239 42.52 -21.89 34.86
CA ASN A 239 41.95 -21.96 33.52
C ASN A 239 40.59 -22.69 33.50
N ALA A 240 40.43 -23.73 34.34
CA ALA A 240 39.16 -24.42 34.52
C ALA A 240 38.11 -23.50 35.16
N LEU A 241 38.46 -22.77 36.21
CA LEU A 241 37.58 -21.81 36.88
C LEU A 241 37.15 -20.68 35.93
N ALA A 242 38.08 -20.11 35.17
CA ALA A 242 37.77 -19.11 34.16
C ALA A 242 36.86 -19.64 33.03
N SER A 243 36.89 -20.95 32.77
CA SER A 243 35.98 -21.59 31.81
C SER A 243 34.58 -21.78 32.40
N VAL A 244 34.49 -22.17 33.67
CA VAL A 244 33.23 -22.27 34.42
C VAL A 244 32.57 -20.90 34.53
N GLU A 245 33.31 -19.85 34.88
CA GLU A 245 32.79 -18.47 34.96
C GLU A 245 32.20 -18.01 33.61
N ARG A 246 32.87 -18.31 32.49
CA ARG A 246 32.36 -17.99 31.15
C ARG A 246 31.08 -18.75 30.82
N VAL A 247 31.00 -20.04 31.18
CA VAL A 247 29.80 -20.86 30.96
C VAL A 247 28.64 -20.36 31.80
N THR A 248 28.86 -20.09 33.09
CA THR A 248 27.84 -19.53 34.00
C THR A 248 27.34 -18.18 33.50
N ALA A 249 28.24 -17.28 33.07
CA ALA A 249 27.84 -15.99 32.50
C ALA A 249 27.03 -16.12 31.20
N ASN A 250 27.33 -17.11 30.37
CA ASN A 250 26.56 -17.37 29.15
C ASN A 250 25.18 -17.96 29.47
N ILE A 251 25.09 -18.83 30.47
CA ILE A 251 23.82 -19.39 30.95
C ILE A 251 22.95 -18.29 31.57
N ASP A 252 23.51 -17.40 32.38
CA ASP A 252 22.78 -16.27 32.95
C ASP A 252 22.23 -15.34 31.87
N ARG A 253 22.99 -15.07 30.81
CA ARG A 253 22.49 -14.31 29.64
C ARG A 253 21.37 -15.05 28.93
N LEU A 254 21.53 -16.34 28.61
CA LEU A 254 20.49 -17.15 27.98
C LEU A 254 19.19 -17.16 28.81
N VAL A 255 19.28 -17.30 30.13
CA VAL A 255 18.12 -17.30 31.04
C VAL A 255 17.50 -15.91 31.17
N SER A 256 18.31 -14.84 31.18
CA SER A 256 17.83 -13.45 31.22
C SER A 256 17.15 -13.04 29.91
N ASP A 257 17.75 -13.36 28.77
CA ASP A 257 17.26 -12.99 27.44
C ASP A 257 15.98 -13.76 27.09
N ASN A 258 15.88 -15.02 27.54
CA ASN A 258 14.70 -15.85 27.31
C ASN A 258 13.72 -15.83 28.49
N ARG A 259 13.91 -14.97 29.50
CA ARG A 259 13.07 -14.94 30.70
C ARG A 259 11.60 -14.71 30.37
N ALA A 260 11.32 -13.88 29.36
CA ALA A 260 9.98 -13.61 28.84
C ALA A 260 9.33 -14.82 28.15
N ALA A 261 10.09 -15.56 27.32
CA ALA A 261 9.63 -16.79 26.69
C ALA A 261 9.47 -17.95 27.71
N ILE A 262 10.32 -17.98 28.73
CA ILE A 262 10.35 -19.01 29.77
C ILE A 262 9.25 -18.79 30.82
N SER A 263 8.93 -17.54 31.18
CA SER A 263 7.79 -17.22 32.05
C SER A 263 6.46 -17.15 31.29
N GLY A 264 6.52 -16.92 29.98
CA GLY A 264 5.38 -16.66 29.11
C GLY A 264 4.86 -17.89 28.38
N GLY A 265 4.44 -18.92 29.11
CA GLY A 265 3.35 -19.76 28.59
C GLY A 265 2.12 -18.88 28.28
N MET A 266 1.45 -19.13 27.16
CA MET A 266 0.30 -18.37 26.60
C MET A 266 0.53 -16.87 26.24
N GLN A 267 1.55 -16.19 26.77
CA GLN A 267 1.89 -14.81 26.39
C GLN A 267 2.83 -14.70 25.17
N GLY A 268 3.59 -15.75 24.84
CA GLY A 268 4.42 -15.82 23.63
C GLY A 268 3.64 -15.70 22.31
N PHE A 269 2.32 -15.93 22.32
CA PHE A 269 1.45 -15.69 21.18
C PHE A 269 1.40 -14.22 20.73
N ASN A 270 1.66 -13.26 21.63
CA ASN A 270 1.71 -11.85 21.28
C ASN A 270 3.01 -11.44 20.58
N GLU A 271 4.09 -12.24 20.70
CA GLU A 271 5.36 -12.03 19.98
C GLU A 271 5.43 -12.76 18.63
N LEU A 272 4.46 -13.64 18.33
CA LEU A 272 4.30 -14.21 16.98
C LEU A 272 3.87 -13.13 15.96
N GLY A 273 3.23 -12.04 16.39
CA GLY A 273 2.81 -10.96 15.50
C GLY A 273 3.97 -10.30 14.74
N PRO A 274 5.06 -9.88 15.42
CA PRO A 274 6.31 -9.46 14.79
C PRO A 274 6.97 -10.55 13.92
N ALA A 275 7.12 -11.78 14.43
CA ALA A 275 7.77 -12.86 13.68
C ALA A 275 7.02 -13.25 12.39
N VAL A 276 5.69 -13.20 12.40
CA VAL A 276 4.84 -13.42 11.21
C VAL A 276 4.97 -12.27 10.19
N ARG A 277 5.16 -11.03 10.66
CA ARG A 277 5.46 -9.90 9.77
C ARG A 277 6.84 -10.06 9.13
N GLU A 278 7.83 -10.46 9.90
CA GLU A 278 9.20 -10.66 9.41
C GLU A 278 9.30 -11.87 8.45
N LEU A 279 8.53 -12.94 8.69
CA LEU A 279 8.34 -14.03 7.72
C LEU A 279 7.65 -13.56 6.43
N ARG A 280 6.66 -12.67 6.51
CA ARG A 280 6.01 -12.09 5.32
C ARG A 280 7.01 -11.22 4.52
N ASP A 281 7.86 -10.48 5.20
CA ASP A 281 8.88 -9.63 4.57
C ASP A 281 10.01 -10.46 3.95
N ALA A 282 10.47 -11.52 4.64
CA ALA A 282 11.41 -12.49 4.10
C ALA A 282 10.83 -13.24 2.88
N ALA A 283 9.57 -13.66 2.94
CA ALA A 283 8.87 -14.29 1.81
C ALA A 283 8.64 -13.34 0.62
N SER A 284 8.55 -12.02 0.87
CA SER A 284 8.49 -11.02 -0.21
C SER A 284 9.86 -10.83 -0.87
N SER A 285 10.93 -10.83 -0.06
CA SER A 285 12.32 -10.73 -0.52
C SER A 285 12.75 -11.96 -1.32
N LEU A 286 12.38 -13.17 -0.87
CA LEU A 286 12.61 -14.42 -1.59
C LEU A 286 11.84 -14.47 -2.93
N ARG A 287 10.61 -13.94 -2.99
CA ARG A 287 9.90 -13.78 -4.27
C ARG A 287 10.61 -12.79 -5.20
N GLY A 288 11.23 -11.74 -4.66
CA GLY A 288 12.06 -10.81 -5.43
C GLY A 288 13.32 -11.48 -6.01
N ILE A 289 13.98 -12.32 -5.23
CA ILE A 289 15.15 -13.09 -5.67
C ILE A 289 14.75 -14.16 -6.70
N SER A 290 13.64 -14.87 -6.48
CA SER A 290 13.12 -15.87 -7.41
C SER A 290 12.74 -15.27 -8.76
N ARG A 291 12.10 -14.10 -8.79
CA ARG A 291 11.81 -13.39 -10.06
C ARG A 291 13.09 -12.94 -10.76
N ARG A 292 14.08 -12.42 -10.01
CA ARG A 292 15.38 -12.04 -10.59
C ARG A 292 16.18 -13.23 -11.12
N LEU A 293 15.99 -14.42 -10.53
CA LEU A 293 16.59 -15.66 -11.01
C LEU A 293 15.88 -16.20 -12.27
N ASP A 294 14.56 -16.07 -12.35
CA ASP A 294 13.78 -16.39 -13.56
C ASP A 294 14.11 -15.43 -14.72
N ASP A 295 14.25 -14.13 -14.42
CA ASP A 295 14.51 -13.09 -15.42
C ASP A 295 15.96 -13.11 -15.93
N ASN A 296 16.92 -13.64 -15.15
CA ASN A 296 18.32 -13.70 -15.56
C ASN A 296 19.13 -14.84 -14.89
N PRO A 297 18.84 -16.11 -15.21
CA PRO A 297 19.52 -17.26 -14.60
C PRO A 297 21.01 -17.33 -14.95
N ALA A 298 21.40 -16.82 -16.13
CA ALA A 298 22.77 -16.84 -16.62
C ALA A 298 23.65 -15.76 -15.98
N GLY A 299 23.08 -14.65 -15.49
CA GLY A 299 23.83 -13.53 -14.91
C GLY A 299 24.45 -13.84 -13.55
N PHE A 300 23.78 -14.67 -12.74
CA PHE A 300 24.21 -14.97 -11.36
C PHE A 300 25.33 -16.02 -11.29
N LEU A 301 25.33 -17.00 -12.20
CA LEU A 301 26.32 -18.08 -12.24
C LEU A 301 27.60 -17.72 -12.99
N LEU A 302 27.58 -16.70 -13.87
CA LEU A 302 28.71 -16.38 -14.74
C LEU A 302 29.47 -15.10 -14.38
N GLY A 303 29.08 -14.38 -13.32
CA GLY A 303 29.89 -13.30 -12.74
C GLY A 303 30.44 -12.30 -13.78
N ARG A 304 29.64 -11.94 -14.79
CA ARG A 304 30.01 -10.90 -15.76
C ARG A 304 28.97 -9.81 -15.74
N ASP A 305 29.23 -8.80 -14.91
CA ASP A 305 28.73 -7.45 -15.17
C ASP A 305 29.26 -7.02 -16.54
N ARG A 306 28.46 -7.22 -17.59
CA ARG A 306 28.67 -6.45 -18.82
C ARG A 306 28.19 -5.03 -18.53
N SER A 307 29.17 -4.19 -18.19
CA SER A 307 29.11 -2.74 -18.34
C SER A 307 28.29 -2.40 -19.59
N ARG A 308 27.16 -1.70 -19.39
CA ARG A 308 26.39 -1.13 -20.48
C ARG A 308 27.25 -0.07 -21.15
N GLU A 309 27.77 -0.39 -22.32
CA GLU A 309 28.48 0.53 -23.17
C GLU A 309 27.51 1.64 -23.61
N PHE A 310 27.86 2.87 -23.27
CA PHE A 310 27.17 4.08 -23.67
C PHE A 310 27.47 4.30 -25.15
N VAL A 311 26.43 4.30 -26.00
CA VAL A 311 26.55 4.73 -27.39
C VAL A 311 26.03 6.17 -27.46
N PRO A 312 26.85 7.15 -27.86
CA PRO A 312 26.46 8.56 -27.96
C PRO A 312 25.38 8.81 -29.02
#